data_AF-A0A4Z0Q3M6-F1
#
_entry.id   AF-A0A4Z0Q3M6-F1
#
_cell.length_a   1.000
_cell.length_b   1.000
_cell.length_c   1.000
_cell.angle_alpha   90.00
_cell.angle_beta   90.00
_cell.angle_gamma   90.00
#
_symmetry.space_group_name_H-M   'P 1'
#
loop_
_entity.id
_entity.type
_entity.pdbx_description
1 polymer ?
#
loop_
_entity_poly.entity_id
_entity_poly.type
_entity_poly.pdbx_seq_one_letter_code
_entity_poly.pdbx_strand_id
1 'polypeptide(L)'
;MMKALSFLLLGALGAASCQQTPATDNTMLPASAETTAPTTSGAAATEADARGAVSRYVQELPNAKLFVLDSATALEVDGHWQVLVPRTDWAGRMPNKAAFEVDKATGAVRTLMVK
;
A
#
# COMPACT_ATOMS: atom_id res chain seq x y z
N MET A 1 50.76 3.22 -50.98
CA MET A 1 50.41 2.86 -52.37
C MET A 1 48.90 2.95 -52.52
N MET A 2 48.46 3.53 -53.63
CA MET A 2 47.09 3.98 -53.94
C MET A 2 46.12 2.85 -54.33
N LYS A 3 44.83 3.24 -54.38
CA LYS A 3 43.67 2.70 -55.15
C LYS A 3 42.92 1.52 -54.53
N ALA A 4 41.58 1.43 -54.60
CA ALA A 4 40.50 2.23 -55.19
C ALA A 4 39.22 1.89 -54.40
N LEU A 5 38.38 2.85 -54.01
CA LEU A 5 37.27 3.43 -54.79
C LEU A 5 36.32 2.37 -55.41
N SER A 6 35.19 2.12 -54.75
CA SER A 6 33.93 1.74 -55.39
C SER A 6 32.76 2.35 -54.62
N PHE A 7 32.25 3.42 -55.21
CA PHE A 7 31.00 4.11 -54.92
C PHE A 7 29.81 3.28 -55.43
N LEU A 8 28.75 3.17 -54.63
CA LEU A 8 27.36 2.99 -55.08
C LEU A 8 26.48 3.46 -53.90
N LEU A 9 26.22 4.76 -53.79
CA LEU A 9 25.04 5.49 -54.30
C LEU A 9 23.67 4.94 -53.84
N LEU A 10 22.96 5.87 -53.19
CA LEU A 10 21.51 6.11 -53.23
C LEU A 10 20.60 5.23 -52.36
N GLY A 11 20.02 5.87 -51.34
CA GLY A 11 18.94 5.30 -50.53
C GLY A 11 18.25 6.32 -49.64
N ALA A 12 17.50 7.23 -50.27
CA ALA A 12 16.31 7.93 -49.78
C ALA A 12 16.38 8.79 -48.50
N LEU A 13 16.10 10.07 -48.72
CA LEU A 13 15.51 11.00 -47.76
C LEU A 13 14.29 10.35 -47.07
N GLY A 14 14.36 10.23 -45.76
CA GLY A 14 13.21 9.97 -44.89
C GLY A 14 13.22 11.00 -43.77
N ALA A 15 12.87 12.25 -44.08
CA ALA A 15 12.53 13.25 -43.09
C ALA A 15 11.18 12.89 -42.45
N ALA A 16 11.16 11.89 -41.59
CA ALA A 16 10.10 11.71 -40.61
C ALA A 16 10.58 12.37 -39.32
N SER A 17 10.18 13.64 -39.17
CA SER A 17 10.17 14.34 -37.91
C SER A 17 9.30 13.55 -36.92
N CYS A 18 9.89 12.57 -36.25
CA CYS A 18 9.34 12.05 -35.00
C CYS A 18 9.63 13.11 -33.93
N GLN A 19 8.87 14.20 -33.99
CA GLN A 19 8.51 14.95 -32.80
C GLN A 19 7.80 13.96 -31.89
N GLN A 20 8.59 13.30 -31.06
CA GLN A 20 8.07 12.52 -29.96
C GLN A 20 7.59 13.55 -28.95
N THR A 21 6.30 13.86 -29.02
CA THR A 21 5.59 14.55 -27.95
C THR A 21 5.99 13.87 -26.66
N PRO A 22 6.52 14.59 -25.65
CA PRO A 22 6.58 14.05 -24.31
C PRO A 22 5.14 13.71 -23.96
N ALA A 23 4.82 12.43 -23.90
CA ALA A 23 3.66 12.02 -23.14
C ALA A 23 3.90 12.63 -21.76
N THR A 24 3.04 13.57 -21.38
CA THR A 24 2.84 13.91 -19.99
C THR A 24 2.53 12.58 -19.34
N ASP A 25 3.57 11.97 -18.79
CA ASP A 25 3.48 10.90 -17.85
C ASP A 25 2.77 11.55 -16.68
N ASN A 26 1.44 11.51 -16.72
CA ASN A 26 0.62 11.57 -15.54
C ASN A 26 1.11 10.37 -14.75
N THR A 27 2.19 10.62 -14.02
CA THR A 27 2.64 9.84 -12.89
C THR A 27 1.37 9.65 -12.12
N MET A 28 0.80 8.45 -12.33
CA MET A 28 -0.20 7.88 -11.49
C MET A 28 0.38 8.11 -10.10
N LEU A 29 -0.22 9.07 -9.36
CA LEU A 29 -0.03 9.11 -7.93
C LEU A 29 -0.13 7.65 -7.51
N PRO A 30 0.81 7.13 -6.70
CA PRO A 30 0.72 5.76 -6.26
C PRO A 30 -0.70 5.59 -5.79
N ALA A 31 -1.45 4.74 -6.51
CA ALA A 31 -2.81 4.43 -6.17
C ALA A 31 -2.76 4.20 -4.68
N SER A 32 -3.49 5.02 -3.91
CA SER A 32 -3.75 4.71 -2.52
C SER A 32 -4.15 3.26 -2.54
N ALA A 33 -3.23 2.41 -2.07
CA ALA A 33 -3.39 0.97 -2.16
C ALA A 33 -4.76 0.71 -1.55
N GLU A 34 -5.68 0.23 -2.38
CA GLU A 34 -7.06 0.03 -1.99
C GLU A 34 -7.06 -0.74 -0.68
N THR A 35 -7.56 -0.06 0.34
CA THR A 35 -8.03 -0.62 1.59
C THR A 35 -8.74 -1.93 1.26
N THR A 36 -8.16 -3.05 1.68
CA THR A 36 -8.84 -4.35 1.68
C THR A 36 -10.23 -4.13 2.26
N ALA A 37 -11.27 -4.49 1.50
CA ALA A 37 -12.66 -4.29 1.89
C ALA A 37 -12.88 -4.80 3.33
N PRO A 38 -13.66 -4.08 4.16
CA PRO A 38 -13.80 -4.42 5.56
C PRO A 38 -14.42 -5.82 5.71
N THR A 39 -13.74 -6.70 6.42
CA THR A 39 -14.35 -7.94 6.91
C THR A 39 -15.31 -7.57 8.05
N THR A 40 -16.60 -7.44 7.72
CA THR A 40 -17.65 -7.08 8.67
C THR A 40 -17.83 -8.20 9.69
N SER A 41 -17.57 -7.91 10.96
CA SER A 41 -17.58 -8.90 12.03
C SER A 41 -18.58 -8.53 13.13
N GLY A 42 -19.80 -8.13 12.76
CA GLY A 42 -20.77 -7.65 13.75
C GLY A 42 -20.28 -6.42 14.51
N ALA A 43 -21.13 -5.85 15.37
CA ALA A 43 -20.76 -4.67 16.14
C ALA A 43 -19.55 -4.94 17.05
N ALA A 44 -18.58 -4.02 17.06
CA ALA A 44 -17.42 -4.05 17.95
C ALA A 44 -17.69 -3.14 19.16
N ALA A 45 -18.62 -3.56 20.03
CA ALA A 45 -19.06 -2.76 21.17
C ALA A 45 -17.99 -2.63 22.27
N THR A 46 -17.06 -3.58 22.35
CA THR A 46 -16.00 -3.61 23.37
C THR A 46 -14.59 -3.56 22.77
N GLU A 47 -13.60 -3.19 23.59
CA GLU A 47 -12.19 -3.28 23.21
C GLU A 47 -11.79 -4.71 22.79
N ALA A 48 -12.34 -5.73 23.48
CA ALA A 48 -12.06 -7.12 23.14
C ALA A 48 -12.57 -7.48 21.73
N ASP A 49 -13.77 -7.00 21.37
CA ASP A 49 -14.34 -7.21 20.04
C ASP A 49 -13.49 -6.51 18.96
N ALA A 50 -13.03 -5.29 19.24
CA ALA A 50 -12.18 -4.53 18.33
C ALA A 50 -10.83 -5.22 18.07
N ARG A 51 -10.14 -5.67 19.14
CA ARG A 51 -8.90 -6.44 19.00
C ARG A 51 -9.14 -7.78 18.30
N GLY A 52 -10.28 -8.43 18.56
CA GLY A 52 -10.69 -9.65 17.88
C GLY A 52 -10.92 -9.44 16.37
N ALA A 53 -11.56 -8.34 15.98
CA ALA A 53 -11.77 -7.97 14.59
C ALA A 53 -10.43 -7.74 13.87
N VAL A 54 -9.52 -6.97 14.49
CA VAL A 54 -8.17 -6.73 13.93
C VAL A 54 -7.35 -8.01 13.87
N SER A 55 -7.43 -8.88 14.87
CA SER A 55 -6.73 -10.18 14.86
C SER A 55 -7.13 -11.02 13.65
N ARG A 56 -8.43 -11.13 13.37
CA ARG A 56 -8.94 -11.85 12.19
C ARG A 56 -8.50 -11.19 10.89
N TYR A 57 -8.65 -9.87 10.77
CA TYR A 57 -8.20 -9.12 9.61
C TYR A 57 -6.70 -9.31 9.32
N VAL A 58 -5.85 -9.21 10.36
CA VAL A 58 -4.39 -9.35 10.22
C VAL A 58 -3.99 -10.77 9.83
N GLN A 59 -4.69 -11.80 10.32
CA GLN A 59 -4.42 -13.20 9.96
C GLN A 59 -4.65 -13.49 8.47
N GLU A 60 -5.52 -12.73 7.81
CA GLU A 60 -5.75 -12.83 6.35
C GLU A 60 -4.66 -12.15 5.53
N LEU A 61 -3.79 -11.33 6.15
CA LEU A 61 -2.72 -10.64 5.44
C LEU A 61 -1.54 -11.57 5.14
N PRO A 62 -0.87 -11.42 3.98
CA PRO A 62 0.27 -12.26 3.61
C PRO A 62 1.48 -12.11 4.55
N ASN A 63 1.52 -11.01 5.31
CA ASN A 63 2.58 -10.68 6.25
C ASN A 63 2.13 -10.76 7.73
N ALA A 64 1.06 -11.51 8.04
CA ALA A 64 0.52 -11.67 9.39
C ALA A 64 1.58 -11.96 10.47
N LYS A 65 2.61 -12.75 10.13
CA LYS A 65 3.73 -13.12 11.03
C LYS A 65 4.55 -11.94 11.56
N LEU A 66 4.42 -10.75 10.97
CA LEU A 66 5.15 -9.55 11.40
C LEU A 66 4.43 -8.83 12.55
N PHE A 67 3.18 -9.17 12.84
CA PHE A 67 2.34 -8.49 13.83
C PHE A 67 2.31 -9.25 15.15
N VAL A 68 2.44 -8.53 16.27
CA VAL A 68 2.36 -9.10 17.63
C VAL A 68 0.97 -8.84 18.21
N LEU A 69 0.02 -9.70 17.84
CA LEU A 69 -1.41 -9.50 18.13
C LEU A 69 -1.76 -9.51 19.62
N ASP A 70 -1.10 -10.34 20.43
CA ASP A 70 -1.33 -10.40 21.88
C ASP A 70 -0.94 -9.10 22.60
N SER A 71 -0.10 -8.29 21.96
CA SER A 71 0.35 -6.99 22.46
C SER A 71 -0.43 -5.82 21.83
N ALA A 72 -1.55 -6.10 21.16
CA ALA A 72 -2.41 -5.08 20.61
C ALA A 72 -3.13 -4.29 21.71
N THR A 73 -3.20 -2.98 21.53
CA THR A 73 -3.93 -2.07 22.43
C THR A 73 -5.04 -1.40 21.64
N ALA A 74 -6.26 -1.37 22.17
CA ALA A 74 -7.34 -0.58 21.58
C ALA A 74 -7.56 0.71 22.37
N LEU A 75 -7.79 1.80 21.65
CA LEU A 75 -8.19 3.08 22.20
C LEU A 75 -9.55 3.43 21.64
N GLU A 76 -10.45 3.89 22.51
CA GLU A 76 -11.74 4.38 22.09
C GLU A 76 -11.60 5.78 21.46
N VAL A 77 -12.15 5.95 20.26
CA VAL A 77 -12.17 7.23 19.52
C VAL A 77 -13.55 7.40 18.90
N ASP A 78 -14.44 8.09 19.61
CA ASP A 78 -15.82 8.35 19.18
C ASP A 78 -16.56 7.07 18.70
N GLY A 79 -16.97 7.05 17.43
CA GLY A 79 -17.66 5.93 16.78
C GLY A 79 -16.75 4.75 16.40
N HIS A 80 -15.47 4.79 16.78
CA HIS A 80 -14.46 3.85 16.34
C HIS A 80 -13.56 3.39 17.50
N TRP A 81 -12.86 2.29 17.25
CA TRP A 81 -11.69 1.88 18.02
C TRP A 81 -10.45 2.10 17.17
N GLN A 82 -9.43 2.76 17.72
CA GLN A 82 -8.09 2.74 17.16
C GLN A 82 -7.29 1.63 17.81
N VAL A 83 -6.91 0.61 17.03
CA VAL A 83 -6.13 -0.53 17.50
C VAL A 83 -4.69 -0.39 17.03
N LEU A 84 -3.77 -0.37 17.98
CA LEU A 84 -2.33 -0.29 17.73
C LEU A 84 -1.69 -1.66 17.92
N VAL A 85 -1.06 -2.18 16.86
CA VAL A 85 -0.45 -3.51 16.85
C VAL A 85 1.05 -3.39 16.63
N PRO A 86 1.91 -3.85 17.57
CA PRO A 86 3.35 -3.86 17.36
C PRO A 86 3.77 -4.69 16.15
N ARG A 87 4.84 -4.25 15.50
CA ARG A 87 5.46 -4.96 14.37
C ARG A 87 6.91 -5.32 14.65
N THR A 88 7.30 -6.54 14.26
CA THR A 88 8.66 -7.05 14.47
C THR A 88 9.67 -6.55 13.43
N ASP A 89 9.23 -6.27 12.20
CA ASP A 89 10.08 -5.75 11.13
C ASP A 89 10.45 -4.26 11.29
N TRP A 90 9.79 -3.58 12.24
CA TRP A 90 10.06 -2.20 12.61
C TRP A 90 10.77 -2.08 13.96
N ALA A 91 11.36 -3.17 14.46
CA ALA A 91 12.20 -3.12 15.65
C ALA A 91 13.27 -2.01 15.52
N GLY A 92 13.29 -1.08 16.48
CA GLY A 92 14.21 0.06 16.49
C GLY A 92 13.82 1.26 15.61
N ARG A 93 12.64 1.27 14.99
CA ARG A 93 12.12 2.42 14.21
C ARG A 93 10.80 2.93 14.81
N MET A 94 10.61 4.25 14.82
CA MET A 94 9.33 4.87 15.18
C MET A 94 8.55 5.29 13.93
N PRO A 95 7.22 5.10 13.90
CA PRO A 95 6.41 4.35 14.85
C PRO A 95 6.66 2.83 14.71
N ASN A 96 6.72 2.12 15.83
CA ASN A 96 6.94 0.66 15.86
C ASN A 96 5.63 -0.16 15.84
N LYS A 97 4.50 0.51 15.59
CA LYS A 97 3.16 -0.08 15.61
C LYS A 97 2.43 0.27 14.30
N ALA A 98 1.72 -0.71 13.76
CA ALA A 98 0.66 -0.45 12.80
C ALA A 98 -0.58 0.04 13.53
N ALA A 99 -1.32 0.95 12.90
CA ALA A 99 -2.59 1.43 13.41
C ALA A 99 -3.72 0.90 12.53
N PHE A 100 -4.80 0.47 13.16
CA PHE A 100 -6.04 0.05 12.52
C PHE A 100 -7.20 0.82 13.14
N GLU A 101 -8.23 1.05 12.35
CA GLU A 101 -9.49 1.57 12.84
C GLU A 101 -10.56 0.49 12.72
N VAL A 102 -11.39 0.35 13.75
CA VAL A 102 -12.53 -0.55 13.77
C VAL A 102 -13.78 0.27 14.01
N ASP A 103 -14.74 0.21 13.09
CA ASP A 103 -16.05 0.82 13.29
C ASP A 103 -16.85 0.10 14.38
N LYS A 104 -17.36 0.84 15.37
CA LYS A 104 -18.08 0.24 16.52
C LYS A 104 -19.39 -0.42 16.12
N ALA A 105 -20.09 0.11 15.12
CA ALA A 105 -21.41 -0.39 14.72
C ALA A 105 -21.32 -1.64 13.84
N THR A 106 -20.29 -1.74 13.00
CA THR A 106 -20.17 -2.77 11.96
C THR A 106 -19.00 -3.72 12.18
N GLY A 107 -18.03 -3.36 13.03
CA GLY A 107 -16.79 -4.11 13.22
C GLY A 107 -15.87 -4.05 12.00
N ALA A 108 -16.14 -3.17 11.04
CA ALA A 108 -15.34 -2.98 9.85
C ALA A 108 -13.92 -2.52 10.21
N VAL A 109 -12.91 -3.26 9.77
CA VAL A 109 -11.50 -2.95 10.00
C VAL A 109 -10.90 -2.24 8.78
N ARG A 110 -10.14 -1.17 9.02
CA ARG A 110 -9.26 -0.56 8.00
C ARG A 110 -7.88 -0.28 8.56
N THR A 111 -6.87 -0.38 7.70
CA THR A 111 -5.50 -0.02 8.05
C THR A 111 -5.31 1.49 7.97
N LEU A 112 -4.66 2.09 8.97
CA LEU A 112 -4.28 3.50 8.96
C LEU A 112 -2.83 3.65 8.54
N MET A 113 -2.58 4.58 7.62
CA MET A 113 -1.22 4.97 7.26
C MET A 113 -0.63 5.83 8.37
N VAL A 114 0.46 5.35 8.95
CA VAL A 114 1.23 6.07 9.98
C VAL A 114 2.30 6.89 9.25
N LYS A 115 2.37 8.20 9.55
CA LYS A 115 3.24 9.17 8.86
C LYS A 115 4.60 9.32 9.54
#